data_AF-A0A1M3Q0W0-F1
#
_entry.id   AF-A0A1M3Q0W0-F1
#
_cell.length_a   1.000
_cell.length_b   1.000
_cell.length_c   1.000
_cell.angle_alpha   90.00
_cell.angle_beta   90.00
_cell.angle_gamma   90.00
#
_symmetry.space_group_name_H-M   'P 1'
#
loop_
_entity.id
_entity.type
_entity.pdbx_description
1 polymer ?
#
loop_
_entity_poly.entity_id
_entity_poly.type
_entity_poly.pdbx_seq_one_letter_code
_entity_poly.pdbx_strand_id
1 'polypeptide(L)' 'MGWKTPKFEVVNGYKIVEVDGPIFKVYDGTLQLGDDFPYSGEAAAYANALPKGDALVPANLRPRF' A
#
# COMPACT_ATOMS: atom_id res chain seq x y z
N MET A 1 17.77 23.54 -1.22
CA MET A 1 17.47 22.13 -0.89
C MET A 1 16.14 21.82 -1.54
N GLY A 2 16.14 21.11 -2.67
CA GLY A 2 14.95 20.91 -3.50
C GLY A 2 14.00 19.91 -2.86
N TRP A 3 12.83 20.38 -2.42
CA TRP A 3 11.77 19.51 -1.95
C TRP A 3 11.23 18.74 -3.16
N LYS A 4 11.65 17.50 -3.33
CA LYS A 4 11.05 16.61 -4.32
C LYS A 4 9.71 16.19 -3.75
N THR A 5 8.62 16.57 -4.43
CA THR A 5 7.27 16.21 -3.98
C THR A 5 7.18 14.68 -3.93
N PRO A 6 6.97 14.08 -2.75
CA PRO A 6 6.88 12.63 -2.63
C PRO A 6 5.67 12.16 -3.42
N LYS A 7 5.88 11.21 -4.34
CA LYS A 7 4.77 10.60 -5.08
C LYS A 7 4.09 9.60 -4.16
N PHE A 8 2.77 9.71 -4.05
CA PHE A 8 1.97 8.70 -3.39
C PHE A 8 0.91 8.17 -4.35
N GLU A 9 0.66 6.88 -4.26
CA GLU A 9 -0.32 6.16 -5.08
C GLU A 9 -1.12 5.24 -4.18
N VAL A 10 -2.39 5.00 -4.48
CA VAL A 10 -3.21 4.06 -3.71
C VAL A 10 -3.56 2.89 -4.61
N VAL A 11 -3.10 1.69 -4.24
CA VAL A 11 -3.27 0.46 -4.99
C VAL A 11 -3.91 -0.58 -4.09
N ASN A 12 -5.04 -1.14 -4.50
CA ASN A 12 -5.76 -2.18 -3.76
C ASN A 12 -6.14 -1.79 -2.29
N GLY A 13 -6.28 -0.50 -2.00
CA GLY A 13 -6.53 0.03 -0.66
C GLY A 13 -5.28 0.39 0.13
N TYR A 14 -4.09 0.06 -0.39
CA TYR A 14 -2.81 0.36 0.24
C TYR A 14 -2.18 1.60 -0.37
N LYS A 15 -1.62 2.45 0.48
CA LYS A 15 -0.95 3.70 0.12
C LYS A 15 0.54 3.46 -0.10
N ILE A 16 0.99 3.58 -1.33
CA ILE A 16 2.39 3.57 -1.73
C ILE A 16 2.93 4.99 -1.58
N VAL A 17 4.10 5.17 -0.96
CA VAL A 17 4.76 6.47 -0.77
C VAL A 17 6.22 6.38 -1.19
N GLU A 18 6.64 7.28 -2.09
CA GLU A 18 8.05 7.50 -2.43
C GLU A 18 8.69 8.39 -1.36
N VAL A 19 9.71 7.88 -0.68
CA VAL A 19 10.26 8.53 0.53
C VAL A 19 11.52 9.32 0.23
N ASP A 20 12.56 8.67 -0.30
CA ASP A 20 13.87 9.31 -0.45
C ASP A 20 14.67 8.75 -1.64
N GLY A 21 14.07 8.78 -2.84
CA GLY A 21 14.67 8.32 -4.10
C GLY A 21 15.02 6.83 -4.14
N PRO A 22 15.02 6.22 -5.33
CA PRO A 22 13.93 5.38 -5.86
C PRO A 22 13.21 4.40 -4.87
N ILE A 23 13.07 4.74 -3.58
CA ILE A 23 12.46 3.86 -2.58
C ILE A 23 10.97 4.16 -2.41
N PHE A 24 10.15 3.12 -2.55
CA PHE A 24 8.72 3.11 -2.37
C PHE A 24 8.36 2.23 -1.17
N LYS A 25 7.49 2.74 -0.29
CA LYS A 25 6.98 2.01 0.88
C LYS A 25 5.48 1.85 0.76
N VAL A 26 4.96 0.65 1.02
CA VAL A 26 3.53 0.37 1.02
C VAL A 26 2.99 0.57 2.43
N TYR A 27 1.85 1.23 2.56
CA TYR A 27 1.19 1.50 3.82
C TYR A 27 -0.26 1.02 3.77
N ASP A 28 -0.73 0.45 4.88
CA ASP A 28 -2.15 0.25 5.17
C ASP A 28 -2.59 1.29 6.20
N GLY A 29 -3.24 2.35 5.72
CA GLY A 29 -3.53 3.53 6.54
C GLY A 29 -2.26 4.19 7.08
N THR A 30 -1.92 3.91 8.34
CA THR A 30 -0.72 4.42 9.03
C THR A 30 0.36 3.35 9.26
N LEU A 31 0.09 2.08 8.94
CA LEU A 31 1.01 0.97 9.16
C LEU A 31 1.82 0.71 7.88
N GLN A 32 3.14 0.67 7.95
CA GLN A 32 3.97 0.23 6.82
C GLN A 32 3.84 -1.29 6.65
N LEU A 33 3.62 -1.75 5.43
CA LEU A 33 3.57 -3.16 5.06
C LEU A 33 4.71 -3.49 4.08
N GLY A 34 5.40 -4.60 4.35
CA GLY A 34 6.50 -5.07 3.52
C GLY A 34 7.77 -4.25 3.65
N ASP A 35 8.69 -4.51 2.73
CA ASP A 35 10.01 -3.89 2.65
C ASP A 35 10.01 -2.60 1.81
N ASP A 36 11.20 -2.00 1.71
CA ASP A 36 11.48 -0.85 0.87
C ASP A 36 11.66 -1.31 -0.59
N PHE A 37 10.76 -0.90 -1.49
CA PHE A 37 10.77 -1.30 -2.88
C PHE A 37 11.58 -0.31 -3.75
N PRO A 38 12.44 -0.78 -4.67
CA PRO A 38 13.21 0.08 -5.56
C PRO A 38 12.38 0.66 -6.73
N TYR A 39 11.16 0.16 -6.96
CA TYR A 39 10.29 0.61 -8.04
C TYR A 39 8.82 0.65 -7.60
N SER A 40 8.06 1.62 -8.11
CA SER A 40 6.63 1.75 -7.81
C SER A 40 5.81 0.55 -8.28
N GLY A 41 6.20 -0.06 -9.41
CA GLY A 41 5.54 -1.25 -9.95
C GLY A 41 5.65 -2.47 -9.04
N GLU A 42 6.78 -2.64 -8.34
CA GLU A 42 6.97 -3.73 -7.37
C GLU A 42 6.12 -3.49 -6.12
N ALA A 43 6.13 -2.27 -5.59
CA ALA A 43 5.27 -1.88 -4.47
C ALA A 43 3.77 -2.06 -4.81
N ALA A 44 3.37 -1.73 -6.03
CA ALA A 44 2.00 -1.89 -6.52
C ALA A 44 1.63 -3.37 -6.72
N ALA A 45 2.55 -4.19 -7.22
CA ALA A 45 2.36 -5.63 -7.32
C ALA A 45 2.19 -6.26 -5.92
N TYR A 46 3.01 -5.85 -4.95
CA TYR A 46 2.89 -6.28 -3.56
C TYR A 46 1.55 -5.87 -2.96
N ALA A 47 1.16 -4.60 -3.10
CA ALA A 47 -0.14 -4.10 -2.66
C ALA A 47 -1.33 -4.86 -3.29
N ASN A 48 -1.25 -5.20 -4.58
CA ASN A 48 -2.26 -6.02 -5.27
C ASN A 48 -2.27 -7.48 -4.81
N ALA A 49 -1.13 -8.03 -4.42
CA ALA A 49 -1.02 -9.39 -3.90
C ALA A 49 -1.60 -9.51 -2.48
N LEU A 50 -1.65 -8.40 -1.72
CA LEU A 50 -2.27 -8.37 -0.42
C LEU A 50 -3.81 -8.49 -0.52
N PRO A 51 -4.46 -9.18 0.44
CA PRO A 51 -5.91 -9.19 0.52
C PRO A 51 -6.37 -7.76 0.80
N LYS A 52 -7.15 -7.18 -0.12
CA LYS A 52 -7.66 -5.79 -0.09
C LYS A 52 -7.89 -5.31 1.36
N GLY A 53 -7.39 -4.14 1.76
CA GLY A 53 -7.41 -3.70 3.19
C GLY A 53 -8.76 -3.78 3.92
N ASP A 54 -9.88 -3.73 3.18
CA ASP A 54 -11.25 -3.95 3.69
C ASP A 54 -11.71 -5.42 3.77
N ALA A 55 -10.95 -6.36 3.21
CA ALA A 55 -11.26 -7.79 3.18
C ALA A 55 -10.91 -8.50 4.50
N LEU A 56 -10.37 -7.79 5.49
CA LEU A 56 -10.35 -8.24 6.88
C LEU A 56 -11.69 -8.02 7.61
N VAL A 57 -12.76 -7.62 6.92
CA VAL A 57 -14.08 -8.13 7.33
C VAL A 57 -14.07 -9.60 6.92
N PRO A 58 -13.88 -10.56 7.86
CA PRO A 58 -13.96 -11.96 7.50
C PRO A 58 -15.30 -12.14 6.78
N ALA A 59 -15.28 -12.73 5.58
CA ALA A 59 -16.47 -13.03 4.80
C ALA A 59 -17.50 -13.91 5.56
N ASN A 60 -17.20 -14.28 6.80
CA ASN A 60 -18.04 -14.98 7.77
C ASN A 60 -18.94 -14.05 8.60
N LEU A 61 -18.88 -12.72 8.46
CA LEU A 61 -19.81 -11.78 9.11
C LEU A 61 -20.92 -11.29 8.16
N ARG A 62 -21.49 -12.19 7.36
CA ARG A 62 -22.80 -11.95 6.76
C ARG A 62 -23.87 -12.25 7.81
N PRO A 63 -24.68 -11.28 8.27
CA PRO A 63 -25.91 -11.62 8.97
C PRO A 63 -26.78 -12.35 7.95
N ARG A 64 -27.03 -13.64 8.18
CA ARG A 64 -28.14 -14.33 7.54
C ARG A 64 -29.42 -13.67 8.07
N PHE A 65 -29.96 -12.72 7.31
CA PHE A 65 -31.38 -12.40 7.39
C PHE A 65 -32.17 -13.48 6.64
#